data_AF-A0A533RI23-F1
#
_entry.id   AF-A0A533RI23-F1
#
_cell.length_a   1.000
_cell.length_b   1.000
_cell.length_c   1.000
_cell.angle_alpha   90.00
_cell.angle_beta   90.00
_cell.angle_gamma   90.00
#
_symmetry.space_group_name_H-M   'P 1'
#
loop_
_entity.id
_entity.type
_entity.pdbx_description
1 polymer ?
#
loop_
_entity_poly.entity_id
_entity_poly.type
_entity_poly.pdbx_seq_one_letter_code
_entity_poly.pdbx_strand_id
1 'polypeptide(L)'
;MEGHGRGDARRGRAARHARERNAAGRLRRRGLHAAVRAHLRERARGARPRGHRAALGAVEIAQTVRGARQAGADRAGVLEALARVPGVYVPALYAPGPDGGLAPLSAAAPERVTRRVVPDLDAEPSVACPVVPFVDVVHDRVTVEVTRGCTRGCRFCHAGMVYRPVRERTADSIVRDVMAGLRCTGYEEVSLTSLSTTDHSQLPDVLRRLARRLEGSAVAVSLPSLRADAFGVRMAQLVSRGKKPGLTLAPEAGTQRMRDVINKNVTEDDLLAA
;
A
#
# COMPACT_ATOMS: atom_id res chain seq x y z
N MET A 1 53.99 -13.22 -6.50
CA MET A 1 53.63 -11.87 -6.03
C MET A 1 52.74 -11.20 -7.07
N GLU A 2 51.46 -11.54 -7.13
CA GLU A 2 50.52 -10.80 -7.99
C GLU A 2 49.15 -10.78 -7.30
N GLY A 3 48.74 -9.59 -6.85
CA GLY A 3 47.48 -9.44 -6.14
C GLY A 3 47.25 -8.06 -5.57
N HIS A 4 47.42 -6.98 -6.35
CA HIS A 4 47.10 -5.61 -5.89
C HIS A 4 46.51 -4.68 -6.99
N GLY A 5 45.84 -5.22 -8.02
CA GLY A 5 45.36 -4.41 -9.16
C GLY A 5 43.84 -4.22 -9.31
N ARG A 6 42.98 -4.93 -8.57
CA ARG A 6 41.52 -4.97 -8.84
C ARG A 6 40.64 -4.14 -7.89
N GLY A 7 41.19 -3.61 -6.79
CA GLY A 7 40.45 -2.83 -5.79
C GLY A 7 40.22 -1.36 -6.19
N ASP A 8 41.20 -0.73 -6.85
CA ASP A 8 41.16 0.71 -7.12
C ASP A 8 40.22 1.12 -8.27
N ALA A 9 40.08 0.26 -9.28
CA ALA A 9 39.18 0.53 -10.41
C ALA A 9 37.69 0.57 -10.02
N ARG A 10 37.28 -0.16 -8.97
CA ARG A 10 35.89 -0.14 -8.44
C ARG A 10 35.61 1.11 -7.60
N ARG A 11 36.58 1.59 -6.82
CA ARG A 11 36.46 2.84 -6.03
C ARG A 11 36.42 4.07 -6.93
N GLY A 12 37.17 4.09 -8.04
CA GLY A 12 37.16 5.18 -9.01
C GLY A 12 35.84 5.35 -9.78
N ARG A 13 35.13 4.26 -10.11
CA ARG A 13 33.80 4.32 -10.78
C ARG A 13 32.69 4.76 -9.84
N ALA A 14 32.71 4.31 -8.58
CA ALA A 14 31.74 4.72 -7.57
C ALA A 14 31.81 6.22 -7.26
N ALA A 15 33.03 6.78 -7.22
CA ALA A 15 33.26 8.20 -6.98
C ALA A 15 32.84 9.11 -8.16
N ARG A 16 33.03 8.67 -9.42
CA ARG A 16 32.53 9.42 -10.60
C ARG A 16 31.00 9.44 -10.66
N HIS A 17 30.35 8.29 -10.44
CA HIS A 17 28.88 8.24 -10.36
C HIS A 17 28.31 9.05 -9.19
N ALA A 18 29.00 9.12 -8.04
CA ALA A 18 28.57 9.97 -6.92
C ALA A 18 28.64 11.48 -7.25
N ARG A 19 29.65 11.91 -8.03
CA ARG A 19 29.81 13.32 -8.45
C ARG A 19 28.81 13.73 -9.53
N GLU A 20 28.52 12.87 -10.51
CA GLU A 20 27.50 13.12 -11.54
C GLU A 20 26.07 13.12 -10.96
N ARG A 21 25.78 12.26 -9.97
CA ARG A 21 24.51 12.25 -9.21
C ARG A 21 24.27 13.55 -8.43
N ASN A 22 25.31 14.22 -7.95
CA ASN A 22 25.19 15.48 -7.20
C ASN A 22 24.86 16.69 -8.09
N ALA A 23 25.39 16.75 -9.32
CA ALA A 23 25.07 17.82 -10.27
C ALA A 23 23.64 17.66 -10.84
N ALA A 24 23.27 16.43 -11.24
CA ALA A 24 21.90 16.11 -11.67
C ALA A 24 20.86 16.25 -10.53
N GLY A 25 21.26 15.95 -9.29
CA GLY A 25 20.44 16.09 -8.10
C GLY A 25 20.09 17.55 -7.74
N ARG A 26 20.97 18.52 -8.02
CA ARG A 26 20.67 19.95 -7.79
C ARG A 26 19.66 20.52 -8.78
N LEU A 27 19.71 20.14 -10.06
CA LEU A 27 18.68 20.52 -11.03
C LEU A 27 17.34 19.82 -10.75
N ARG A 28 17.35 18.53 -10.39
CA ARG A 28 16.14 17.77 -10.02
C ARG A 28 15.47 18.27 -8.75
N ARG A 29 16.22 18.73 -7.74
CA ARG A 29 15.66 19.30 -6.48
C ARG A 29 14.82 20.56 -6.70
N ARG A 30 15.20 21.43 -7.64
CA ARG A 30 14.41 22.62 -8.00
C ARG A 30 13.11 22.24 -8.73
N GLY A 31 13.17 21.25 -9.62
CA GLY A 31 12.00 20.69 -10.30
C GLY A 31 11.05 19.93 -9.36
N LEU A 32 11.59 19.17 -8.40
CA LEU A 32 10.81 18.39 -7.43
C LEU A 32 10.04 19.30 -6.47
N HIS A 33 10.64 20.39 -5.99
CA HIS A 33 9.92 21.38 -5.17
C HIS A 33 8.78 22.07 -5.94
N ALA A 34 8.99 22.38 -7.22
CA ALA A 34 7.96 22.93 -8.08
C ALA A 34 6.85 21.91 -8.38
N ALA A 35 7.20 20.66 -8.65
CA ALA A 35 6.25 19.57 -8.92
C ALA A 35 5.43 19.18 -7.69
N VAL A 36 6.04 19.10 -6.50
CA VAL A 36 5.33 18.86 -5.24
C VAL A 36 4.41 20.04 -4.93
N ARG A 37 4.85 21.29 -5.12
CA ARG A 37 3.98 22.46 -4.94
C ARG A 37 2.86 22.51 -5.98
N ALA A 38 3.11 22.13 -7.22
CA ALA A 38 2.09 22.04 -8.27
C ALA A 38 1.06 20.95 -7.96
N HIS A 39 1.51 19.76 -7.56
CA HIS A 39 0.63 18.65 -7.14
C HIS A 39 -0.23 19.03 -5.93
N LEU A 40 0.35 19.69 -4.92
CA LEU A 40 -0.39 20.17 -3.75
C LEU A 40 -1.39 21.29 -4.12
N ARG A 41 -1.06 22.15 -5.10
CA ARG A 41 -1.94 23.22 -5.61
C ARG A 41 -3.08 22.71 -6.48
N GLU A 42 -2.82 21.74 -7.36
CA GLU A 42 -3.88 21.03 -8.12
C GLU A 42 -4.81 20.29 -7.17
N ARG A 43 -4.26 19.68 -6.11
CA ARG A 43 -5.07 19.05 -5.07
C ARG A 43 -5.96 20.04 -4.30
N ALA A 44 -5.53 21.29 -4.15
CA ALA A 44 -6.31 22.32 -3.45
C ALA A 44 -7.44 22.95 -4.30
N ARG A 45 -7.39 22.84 -5.65
CA ARG A 45 -8.30 23.57 -6.56
C ARG A 45 -9.46 22.77 -7.15
N GLY A 46 -9.47 21.44 -7.02
CA GLY A 46 -10.55 20.61 -7.54
C GLY A 46 -11.70 20.45 -6.53
N ALA A 47 -12.92 20.85 -6.91
CA ALA A 47 -14.14 20.37 -6.25
C ALA A 47 -14.18 18.84 -6.40
N ARG A 48 -14.00 18.13 -5.29
CA ARG A 48 -13.74 16.68 -5.31
C ARG A 48 -15.02 15.87 -5.15
N PRO A 49 -15.20 14.81 -5.95
CA PRO A 49 -16.40 13.98 -5.91
C PRO A 49 -16.62 13.37 -4.51
N ARG A 50 -17.87 13.14 -4.15
CA ARG A 50 -18.31 12.68 -2.81
C ARG A 50 -17.60 11.41 -2.31
N GLY A 51 -17.10 10.56 -3.21
CA GLY A 51 -16.34 9.33 -2.89
C GLY A 51 -14.96 9.58 -2.24
N HIS A 52 -14.38 10.76 -2.44
CA HIS A 52 -13.05 11.10 -1.90
C HIS A 52 -13.04 11.36 -0.39
N ARG A 53 -14.21 11.52 0.23
CA ARG A 53 -14.30 11.78 1.67
C ARG A 53 -13.69 10.63 2.47
N ALA A 54 -13.91 9.37 2.11
CA ALA A 54 -13.38 8.25 2.90
C ALA A 54 -11.84 8.22 2.98
N ALA A 55 -11.14 8.67 1.94
CA ALA A 55 -9.68 8.74 1.89
C ALA A 55 -9.08 9.93 2.68
N LEU A 56 -9.92 10.87 3.13
CA LEU A 56 -9.51 12.11 3.79
C LEU A 56 -9.72 12.10 5.30
N GLY A 57 -10.07 10.95 5.91
CA GLY A 57 -10.32 10.85 7.35
C GLY A 57 -9.19 11.43 8.21
N ALA A 58 -7.92 11.17 7.85
CA ALA A 58 -6.77 11.75 8.56
C ALA A 58 -6.69 13.28 8.46
N VAL A 59 -7.08 13.85 7.30
CA VAL A 59 -7.11 15.30 7.09
C VAL A 59 -8.24 15.93 7.91
N GLU A 60 -9.42 15.32 7.90
CA GLU A 60 -10.57 15.77 8.72
C GLU A 60 -10.22 15.74 10.21
N ILE A 61 -9.62 14.65 10.71
CA ILE A 61 -9.13 14.54 12.08
C ILE A 61 -8.17 15.69 12.41
N ALA A 62 -7.16 15.92 11.56
CA ALA A 62 -6.17 16.98 11.78
C ALA A 62 -6.79 18.39 11.76
N GLN A 63 -7.74 18.64 10.85
CA GLN A 63 -8.47 19.90 10.78
C GLN A 63 -9.34 20.12 12.00
N THR A 64 -10.07 19.10 12.46
CA THR A 64 -10.91 19.14 13.67
C THR A 64 -10.07 19.44 14.91
N VAL A 65 -8.94 18.74 15.10
CA VAL A 65 -8.04 18.99 16.23
C VAL A 65 -7.49 20.41 16.20
N ARG A 66 -7.05 20.88 15.01
CA ARG A 66 -6.53 22.24 14.87
C ARG A 66 -7.58 23.29 15.15
N GLY A 67 -8.78 23.14 14.60
CA GLY A 67 -9.89 24.09 14.79
C GLY A 67 -10.33 24.17 16.25
N ALA A 68 -10.50 23.02 16.91
CA ALA A 68 -10.86 22.97 18.33
C ALA A 68 -9.81 23.65 19.21
N ARG A 69 -8.52 23.39 18.97
CA ARG A 69 -7.42 24.06 19.71
C ARG A 69 -7.37 25.57 19.48
N GLN A 70 -7.60 26.01 18.24
CA GLN A 70 -7.65 27.44 17.91
C GLN A 70 -8.83 28.15 18.57
N ALA A 71 -9.94 27.45 18.80
CA ALA A 71 -11.09 27.93 19.56
C ALA A 71 -10.89 27.86 21.08
N GLY A 72 -9.70 27.48 21.57
CA GLY A 72 -9.40 27.38 23.00
C GLY A 72 -10.00 26.16 23.69
N ALA A 73 -10.47 25.15 22.95
CA ALA A 73 -11.01 23.93 23.54
C ALA A 73 -9.94 23.17 24.33
N ASP A 74 -10.35 22.68 25.50
CA ASP A 74 -9.55 21.79 26.32
C ASP A 74 -9.50 20.37 25.72
N ARG A 75 -8.85 19.43 26.43
CA ARG A 75 -8.73 18.05 25.94
C ARG A 75 -10.10 17.39 25.74
N ALA A 76 -11.04 17.61 26.67
CA ALA A 76 -12.38 17.01 26.58
C ALA A 76 -13.12 17.54 25.34
N GLY A 77 -13.13 18.86 25.13
CA GLY A 77 -13.75 19.47 23.96
C GLY A 77 -13.16 19.00 22.63
N VAL A 78 -11.83 18.78 22.56
CA VAL A 78 -11.20 18.19 21.36
C VAL A 78 -11.67 16.76 21.10
N LEU A 79 -11.79 15.94 22.16
CA LEU A 79 -12.25 14.55 22.04
C LEU A 79 -13.72 14.49 21.59
N GLU A 80 -14.57 15.36 22.12
CA GLU A 80 -15.96 15.49 21.67
C GLU A 80 -16.06 15.96 20.21
N ALA A 81 -15.24 16.93 19.80
CA ALA A 81 -15.19 17.38 18.42
C ALA A 81 -14.76 16.25 17.47
N LEU A 82 -13.79 15.43 17.88
CA LEU A 82 -13.34 14.26 17.12
C LEU A 82 -14.42 13.19 17.00
N ALA A 83 -15.20 12.95 18.05
CA ALA A 83 -16.27 11.95 18.04
C ALA A 83 -17.40 12.26 17.05
N ARG A 84 -17.55 13.54 16.68
CA ARG A 84 -18.49 13.99 15.64
C ARG A 84 -17.98 13.73 14.21
N VAL A 85 -16.70 13.44 14.04
CA VAL A 85 -16.14 13.08 12.72
C VAL A 85 -16.58 11.66 12.38
N PRO A 86 -17.32 11.44 11.27
CA PRO A 86 -17.77 10.10 10.90
C PRO A 86 -16.62 9.10 10.86
N GLY A 87 -16.84 7.91 11.43
CA GLY A 87 -15.88 6.81 11.49
C GLY A 87 -14.70 6.98 12.43
N VAL A 88 -14.69 8.02 13.26
CA VAL A 88 -13.74 8.15 14.38
C VAL A 88 -14.38 7.59 15.64
N TYR A 89 -13.74 6.60 16.23
CA TYR A 89 -14.11 6.07 17.54
C TYR A 89 -13.23 6.72 18.61
N VAL A 90 -13.85 7.27 19.66
CA VAL A 90 -13.15 7.89 20.79
C VAL A 90 -13.47 7.10 22.07
N PRO A 91 -12.63 6.12 22.46
CA PRO A 91 -12.95 5.18 23.54
C PRO A 91 -13.33 5.83 24.86
N ALA A 92 -12.70 6.96 25.21
CA ALA A 92 -12.95 7.67 26.45
C ALA A 92 -14.37 8.24 26.60
N LEU A 93 -15.15 8.28 25.51
CA LEU A 93 -16.54 8.74 25.51
C LEU A 93 -17.55 7.58 25.55
N TYR A 94 -17.11 6.38 25.92
CA TYR A 94 -17.97 5.19 26.02
C TYR A 94 -17.69 4.43 27.31
N ALA A 95 -18.72 3.76 27.84
CA ALA A 95 -18.61 2.80 28.93
C ALA A 95 -19.38 1.51 28.59
N PRO A 96 -19.10 0.38 29.27
CA PRO A 96 -19.93 -0.80 29.18
C PRO A 96 -21.38 -0.47 29.56
N GLY A 97 -22.31 -0.77 28.66
CA GLY A 97 -23.75 -0.71 28.91
C GLY A 97 -24.27 -2.00 29.55
N PRO A 98 -25.57 -2.03 29.91
CA PRO A 98 -26.18 -3.18 30.60
C PRO A 98 -26.04 -4.50 29.84
N ASP A 99 -26.05 -4.46 28.50
CA ASP A 99 -26.00 -5.65 27.63
C ASP A 99 -24.55 -6.07 27.29
N GLY A 100 -23.54 -5.50 27.95
CA GLY A 100 -22.12 -5.72 27.65
C GLY A 100 -21.60 -4.98 26.40
N GLY A 101 -22.47 -4.26 25.69
CA GLY A 101 -22.10 -3.35 24.60
C GLY A 101 -21.47 -2.04 25.10
N LEU A 102 -21.05 -1.16 24.19
CA LEU A 102 -20.57 0.18 24.53
C LEU A 102 -21.71 1.20 24.44
N ALA A 103 -21.93 1.96 25.51
CA ALA A 103 -22.88 3.07 25.57
C ALA A 103 -22.14 4.42 25.60
N PRO A 104 -22.59 5.43 24.82
CA PRO A 104 -21.95 6.73 24.81
C PRO A 104 -22.14 7.47 26.15
N LEU A 105 -21.09 8.12 26.62
CA LEU A 105 -21.06 8.96 27.83
C LEU A 105 -21.27 10.45 27.54
N SER A 106 -21.20 10.84 26.26
CA SER A 106 -21.37 12.22 25.80
C SER A 106 -22.31 12.25 24.59
N ALA A 107 -23.14 13.30 24.50
CA ALA A 107 -24.02 13.54 23.36
C ALA A 107 -23.24 13.81 22.05
N ALA A 108 -21.93 14.09 22.13
CA ALA A 108 -21.07 14.21 20.95
C ALA A 108 -20.69 12.86 20.33
N ALA A 109 -20.78 11.77 21.09
CA ALA A 109 -20.42 10.44 20.64
C ALA A 109 -21.65 9.69 20.08
N PRO A 110 -21.59 9.14 18.86
CA PRO A 110 -22.71 8.39 18.29
C PRO A 110 -22.91 7.04 19.00
N GLU A 111 -24.14 6.55 19.08
CA GLU A 111 -24.47 5.22 19.63
C GLU A 111 -23.73 4.10 18.86
N ARG A 112 -23.61 4.24 17.53
CA ARG A 112 -22.87 3.32 16.67
C ARG A 112 -21.87 4.06 15.79
N VAL A 113 -20.59 3.72 15.93
CA VAL A 113 -19.54 4.22 15.03
C VAL A 113 -19.50 3.38 13.76
N THR A 114 -19.68 4.01 12.61
CA THR A 114 -19.65 3.33 11.31
C THR A 114 -18.27 3.44 10.68
N ARG A 115 -17.71 2.32 10.22
CA ARG A 115 -16.43 2.33 9.52
C ARG A 115 -16.57 3.06 8.17
N ARG A 116 -15.59 3.90 7.84
CA ARG A 116 -15.49 4.51 6.51
C ARG A 116 -14.84 3.56 5.52
N VAL A 117 -15.40 3.51 4.33
CA VAL A 117 -14.94 2.67 3.24
C VAL A 117 -14.73 3.54 2.02
N VAL A 118 -13.56 3.44 1.39
CA VAL A 118 -13.33 4.00 0.06
C VAL A 118 -14.17 3.20 -0.92
N PRO A 119 -15.17 3.80 -1.59
CA PRO A 119 -16.08 3.04 -2.46
C PRO A 119 -15.39 2.59 -3.75
N ASP A 120 -14.55 3.45 -4.33
CA ASP A 120 -13.81 3.22 -5.56
C ASP A 120 -12.31 3.39 -5.28
N LEU A 121 -11.57 2.29 -5.32
CA LEU A 121 -10.11 2.30 -5.10
C LEU A 121 -9.35 2.83 -6.31
N ASP A 122 -9.91 2.69 -7.51
CA ASP A 122 -9.26 3.10 -8.77
C ASP A 122 -9.22 4.62 -8.92
N ALA A 123 -10.29 5.29 -8.47
CA ALA A 123 -10.35 6.74 -8.41
C ALA A 123 -9.39 7.37 -7.37
N GLU A 124 -8.85 6.58 -6.44
CA GLU A 124 -7.92 7.10 -5.45
C GLU A 124 -6.52 7.30 -6.04
N PRO A 125 -5.92 8.49 -5.88
CA PRO A 125 -4.63 8.79 -6.48
C PRO A 125 -3.53 7.97 -5.82
N SER A 126 -2.71 7.32 -6.64
CA SER A 126 -1.48 6.70 -6.17
C SER A 126 -0.44 7.76 -5.79
N VAL A 127 0.44 7.41 -4.85
CA VAL A 127 1.59 8.24 -4.45
C VAL A 127 2.74 7.95 -5.42
N ALA A 128 2.69 8.56 -6.60
CA ALA A 128 3.67 8.32 -7.65
C ALA A 128 5.08 8.88 -7.36
N CYS A 129 5.22 9.79 -6.39
CA CYS A 129 6.52 10.35 -6.03
C CYS A 129 6.66 10.51 -4.51
N PRO A 130 6.85 9.40 -3.78
CA PRO A 130 7.13 9.46 -2.36
C PRO A 130 8.52 10.05 -2.10
N VAL A 131 8.77 10.46 -0.85
CA VAL A 131 10.12 10.80 -0.41
C VAL A 131 10.99 9.55 -0.49
N VAL A 132 12.07 9.61 -1.25
CA VAL A 132 13.06 8.53 -1.37
C VAL A 132 14.10 8.72 -0.25
N PRO A 133 14.23 7.76 0.69
CA PRO A 133 15.24 7.83 1.75
C PRO A 133 16.66 7.86 1.19
N PHE A 134 17.59 8.47 1.92
CA PHE A 134 19.03 8.44 1.59
C PHE A 134 19.79 7.38 2.41
N VAL A 135 19.06 6.42 2.96
CA VAL A 135 19.58 5.31 3.76
C VAL A 135 18.94 4.02 3.27
N ASP A 136 19.60 2.90 3.50
CA ASP A 136 19.02 1.59 3.17
C ASP A 136 17.77 1.36 4.01
N VAL A 137 16.68 0.97 3.36
CA VAL A 137 15.39 0.70 3.99
C VAL A 137 14.88 -0.66 3.58
N VAL A 138 14.11 -1.31 4.48
CA VAL A 138 13.56 -2.66 4.25
C VAL A 138 12.67 -2.71 2.99
N HIS A 139 11.94 -1.63 2.71
CA HIS A 139 11.05 -1.54 1.55
C HIS A 139 11.58 -0.54 0.51
N ASP A 140 12.74 -0.86 -0.07
CA ASP A 140 13.40 -0.05 -1.10
C ASP A 140 12.81 -0.31 -2.50
N ARG A 141 11.52 0.00 -2.69
CA ARG A 141 10.77 -0.33 -3.92
C ARG A 141 9.55 0.56 -4.14
N VAL A 142 9.11 0.69 -5.39
CA VAL A 142 7.78 1.23 -5.69
C VAL A 142 6.72 0.26 -5.16
N THR A 143 5.75 0.75 -4.40
CA THR A 143 4.64 -0.07 -3.91
C THR A 143 3.32 0.47 -4.47
N VAL A 144 2.56 -0.41 -5.12
CA VAL A 144 1.23 -0.08 -5.67
C VAL A 144 0.21 -1.03 -5.06
N GLU A 145 -0.80 -0.49 -4.38
CA GLU A 145 -1.94 -1.28 -3.88
C GLU A 145 -2.87 -1.60 -5.06
N VAL A 146 -2.97 -2.88 -5.42
CA VAL A 146 -3.77 -3.32 -6.59
C VAL A 146 -5.20 -3.69 -6.21
N THR A 147 -5.40 -4.17 -4.98
CA THR A 147 -6.71 -4.57 -4.45
C THR A 147 -6.77 -4.25 -2.96
N ARG A 148 -7.91 -3.74 -2.49
CA ARG A 148 -8.19 -3.60 -1.06
C ARG A 148 -9.33 -4.52 -0.65
N GLY A 149 -9.07 -5.39 0.32
CA GLY A 149 -9.95 -6.48 0.70
C GLY A 149 -9.51 -7.80 0.10
N CYS A 150 -10.17 -8.88 0.51
CA CYS A 150 -9.92 -10.23 0.01
C CYS A 150 -11.27 -10.94 -0.21
N THR A 151 -11.43 -11.65 -1.32
CA THR A 151 -12.64 -12.43 -1.63
C THR A 151 -12.72 -13.71 -0.80
N ARG A 152 -11.61 -14.10 -0.16
CA ARG A 152 -11.52 -15.31 0.66
C ARG A 152 -12.20 -15.11 2.01
N GLY A 153 -12.57 -16.24 2.62
CA GLY A 153 -13.30 -16.30 3.89
C GLY A 153 -12.53 -16.98 5.01
N CYS A 154 -11.20 -16.88 5.02
CA CYS A 154 -10.35 -17.50 6.04
C CYS A 154 -10.80 -17.05 7.44
N ARG A 155 -11.24 -17.99 8.28
CA ARG A 155 -11.91 -17.71 9.57
C ARG A 155 -11.00 -16.99 10.57
N PHE A 156 -9.70 -17.21 10.48
CA PHE A 156 -8.70 -16.55 11.33
C PHE A 156 -8.35 -15.12 10.85
N CYS A 157 -8.69 -14.76 9.60
CA CYS A 157 -8.13 -13.57 8.96
C CYS A 157 -8.95 -12.33 9.29
N HIS A 158 -8.52 -11.61 10.34
CA HIS A 158 -9.11 -10.33 10.71
C HIS A 158 -9.12 -9.31 9.56
N ALA A 159 -8.01 -9.21 8.82
CA ALA A 159 -7.89 -8.32 7.66
C ALA A 159 -8.92 -8.67 6.56
N GLY A 160 -9.16 -9.96 6.32
CA GLY A 160 -10.14 -10.44 5.35
C GLY A 160 -11.58 -10.03 5.68
N MET A 161 -11.88 -9.73 6.96
CA MET A 161 -13.18 -9.22 7.39
C MET A 161 -13.21 -7.70 7.43
N VAL A 162 -12.21 -7.07 8.06
CA VAL A 162 -12.16 -5.61 8.24
C VAL A 162 -12.00 -4.86 6.93
N TYR A 163 -11.42 -5.44 5.88
CA TYR A 163 -11.26 -4.73 4.61
C TYR A 163 -12.41 -4.93 3.61
N ARG A 164 -13.46 -5.71 3.91
CA ARG A 164 -14.59 -5.92 2.98
C ARG A 164 -15.38 -4.63 2.68
N PRO A 165 -16.00 -4.47 1.50
CA PRO A 165 -15.97 -5.37 0.33
C PRO A 165 -14.62 -5.36 -0.39
N VAL A 166 -14.43 -6.22 -1.39
CA VAL A 166 -13.24 -6.18 -2.26
C VAL A 166 -13.38 -5.06 -3.29
N ARG A 167 -12.31 -4.30 -3.52
CA ARG A 167 -12.21 -3.27 -4.57
C ARG A 167 -10.87 -3.39 -5.26
N GLU A 168 -10.87 -3.43 -6.58
CA GLU A 168 -9.69 -3.54 -7.42
C GLU A 168 -9.37 -2.21 -8.08
N ARG A 169 -8.10 -1.99 -8.40
CA ARG A 169 -7.70 -1.00 -9.39
C ARG A 169 -7.76 -1.63 -10.78
N THR A 170 -7.96 -0.81 -11.80
CA THR A 170 -7.88 -1.27 -13.19
C THR A 170 -6.43 -1.53 -13.59
N ALA A 171 -6.21 -2.40 -14.57
CA ALA A 171 -4.89 -2.66 -15.13
C ALA A 171 -4.23 -1.39 -15.68
N ASP A 172 -5.04 -0.48 -16.26
CA ASP A 172 -4.59 0.82 -16.73
C ASP A 172 -4.03 1.68 -15.59
N SER A 173 -4.78 1.79 -14.49
CA SER A 173 -4.34 2.52 -13.32
C SER A 173 -3.09 1.92 -12.69
N ILE A 174 -3.05 0.60 -12.52
CA ILE A 174 -1.89 -0.08 -11.94
C ILE A 174 -0.64 0.17 -12.79
N VAL A 175 -0.71 -0.06 -14.11
CA VAL A 175 0.42 0.13 -15.01
C VAL A 175 0.85 1.60 -15.03
N ARG A 176 -0.09 2.54 -15.11
CA ARG A 176 0.21 3.99 -15.05
C ARG A 176 0.96 4.34 -13.76
N ASP A 177 0.46 3.88 -12.62
CA ASP A 177 0.97 4.22 -11.31
C ASP A 177 2.37 3.60 -11.08
N VAL A 178 2.59 2.35 -11.51
CA VAL A 178 3.91 1.71 -11.50
C VAL A 178 4.92 2.50 -12.33
N MET A 179 4.56 2.82 -13.58
CA MET A 179 5.48 3.53 -14.47
C MET A 179 5.77 4.95 -13.99
N ALA A 180 4.79 5.63 -13.38
CA ALA A 180 4.99 6.94 -12.77
C ALA A 180 5.91 6.87 -11.54
N GLY A 181 5.70 5.87 -10.67
CA GLY A 181 6.53 5.57 -9.50
C GLY A 181 8.00 5.36 -9.88
N LEU A 182 8.26 4.47 -10.83
CA LEU A 182 9.60 4.15 -11.31
C LEU A 182 10.31 5.39 -11.87
N ARG A 183 9.63 6.17 -12.72
CA ARG A 183 10.20 7.39 -13.31
C ARG A 183 10.54 8.45 -12.26
N CYS A 184 9.74 8.61 -11.21
CA CYS A 184 9.98 9.66 -10.22
C CYS A 184 11.06 9.26 -9.21
N THR A 185 11.05 8.00 -8.77
CA THR A 185 11.90 7.51 -7.68
C THR A 185 13.25 6.98 -8.16
N GLY A 186 13.30 6.40 -9.36
CA GLY A 186 14.47 5.67 -9.84
C GLY A 186 14.68 4.30 -9.20
N TYR A 187 13.69 3.77 -8.47
CA TYR A 187 13.77 2.42 -7.93
C TYR A 187 13.85 1.36 -9.04
N GLU A 188 14.54 0.26 -8.74
CA GLU A 188 14.70 -0.89 -9.63
C GLU A 188 13.79 -2.07 -9.23
N GLU A 189 12.86 -1.85 -8.30
CA GLU A 189 11.90 -2.86 -7.87
C GLU A 189 10.50 -2.26 -7.71
N VAL A 190 9.49 -3.06 -8.07
CA VAL A 190 8.06 -2.78 -7.90
C VAL A 190 7.43 -3.89 -7.09
N SER A 191 6.52 -3.56 -6.20
CA SER A 191 5.69 -4.49 -5.44
C SER A 191 4.21 -4.22 -5.69
N LEU A 192 3.51 -5.19 -6.26
CA LEU A 192 2.05 -5.17 -6.39
C LEU A 192 1.44 -5.73 -5.11
N THR A 193 0.89 -4.86 -4.27
CA THR A 193 0.45 -5.20 -2.92
C THR A 193 -1.06 -5.38 -2.82
N SER A 194 -1.47 -6.46 -2.16
CA SER A 194 -2.83 -6.67 -1.66
C SER A 194 -2.83 -7.78 -0.60
N LEU A 195 -4.02 -8.13 -0.10
CA LEU A 195 -4.19 -9.30 0.77
C LEU A 195 -4.16 -10.63 0.00
N SER A 196 -4.37 -10.61 -1.32
CA SER A 196 -4.31 -11.78 -2.21
C SER A 196 -4.12 -11.29 -3.64
N THR A 197 -2.87 -11.15 -4.07
CA THR A 197 -2.54 -10.49 -5.35
C THR A 197 -3.03 -11.31 -6.54
N THR A 198 -2.94 -12.63 -6.44
CA THR A 198 -3.35 -13.60 -7.48
C THR A 198 -4.84 -13.66 -7.71
N ASP A 199 -5.65 -13.18 -6.77
CA ASP A 199 -7.12 -13.13 -6.91
C ASP A 199 -7.59 -11.90 -7.70
N HIS A 200 -6.69 -10.98 -8.06
CA HIS A 200 -7.05 -9.79 -8.82
C HIS A 200 -7.46 -10.16 -10.25
N SER A 201 -8.67 -9.77 -10.66
CA SER A 201 -9.29 -10.20 -11.93
C SER A 201 -8.45 -9.88 -13.18
N GLN A 202 -7.81 -8.71 -13.20
CA GLN A 202 -6.96 -8.24 -14.29
C GLN A 202 -5.45 -8.50 -14.09
N LEU A 203 -5.03 -9.31 -13.10
CA LEU A 203 -3.60 -9.57 -12.87
C LEU A 203 -2.86 -10.05 -14.12
N PRO A 204 -3.36 -11.03 -14.91
CA PRO A 204 -2.63 -11.49 -16.10
C PRO A 204 -2.36 -10.37 -17.09
N ASP A 205 -3.29 -9.43 -17.21
CA ASP A 205 -3.16 -8.27 -18.08
C ASP A 205 -2.14 -7.25 -17.56
N VAL A 206 -2.19 -6.96 -16.25
CA VAL A 206 -1.17 -6.14 -15.57
C VAL A 206 0.23 -6.70 -15.82
N LEU A 207 0.44 -7.98 -15.52
CA LEU A 207 1.76 -8.62 -15.64
C LEU A 207 2.27 -8.59 -17.08
N ARG A 208 1.43 -8.89 -18.07
CA ARG A 208 1.81 -8.84 -19.50
C ARG A 208 2.14 -7.43 -19.97
N ARG A 209 1.43 -6.42 -19.47
CA ARG A 209 1.67 -5.01 -19.82
C ARG A 209 2.93 -4.46 -19.16
N LEU A 210 3.22 -4.85 -17.92
CA LEU A 210 4.46 -4.51 -17.22
C LEU A 210 5.66 -5.21 -17.86
N ALA A 211 5.57 -6.52 -18.14
CA ALA A 211 6.64 -7.27 -18.78
C ALA A 211 7.08 -6.63 -20.12
N ARG A 212 6.12 -6.23 -20.97
CA ARG A 212 6.41 -5.52 -22.23
C ARG A 212 7.02 -4.13 -22.01
N ARG A 213 6.53 -3.36 -21.03
CA ARG A 213 7.00 -1.98 -20.78
C ARG A 213 8.36 -1.93 -20.08
N LEU A 214 8.70 -2.99 -19.35
CA LEU A 214 9.95 -3.12 -18.59
C LEU A 214 10.96 -4.04 -19.31
N GLU A 215 10.66 -4.46 -20.54
CA GLU A 215 11.56 -5.25 -21.36
C GLU A 215 12.89 -4.51 -21.57
N GLY A 216 14.00 -5.22 -21.37
CA GLY A 216 15.35 -4.63 -21.43
C GLY A 216 15.74 -3.78 -20.21
N SER A 217 14.85 -3.56 -19.23
CA SER A 217 15.19 -2.90 -17.97
C SER A 217 15.65 -3.91 -16.90
N ALA A 218 16.38 -3.43 -15.90
CA ALA A 218 16.75 -4.23 -14.72
C ALA A 218 15.65 -4.26 -13.64
N VAL A 219 14.46 -3.71 -13.93
CA VAL A 219 13.39 -3.56 -12.94
C VAL A 219 12.75 -4.90 -12.60
N ALA A 220 12.73 -5.25 -11.32
CA ALA A 220 12.05 -6.43 -10.81
C ALA A 220 10.59 -6.11 -10.42
N VAL A 221 9.66 -7.03 -10.71
CA VAL A 221 8.27 -6.96 -10.25
C VAL A 221 8.04 -8.09 -9.25
N SER A 222 7.65 -7.73 -8.03
CA SER A 222 7.35 -8.64 -6.93
C SER A 222 5.85 -8.68 -6.66
N LEU A 223 5.36 -9.88 -6.34
CA LEU A 223 3.98 -10.14 -5.93
C LEU A 223 4.00 -10.69 -4.50
N PRO A 224 3.98 -9.84 -3.45
CA PRO A 224 3.75 -10.31 -2.09
C PRO A 224 2.34 -10.91 -1.94
N SER A 225 2.17 -11.74 -0.91
CA SER A 225 0.88 -12.35 -0.54
C SER A 225 0.36 -13.35 -1.59
N LEU A 226 1.20 -14.31 -1.97
CA LEU A 226 0.84 -15.38 -2.90
C LEU A 226 0.14 -16.52 -2.18
N ARG A 227 -0.99 -16.94 -2.72
CA ARG A 227 -1.64 -18.18 -2.29
C ARG A 227 -0.84 -19.35 -2.85
N ALA A 228 -0.71 -20.41 -2.06
CA ALA A 228 0.02 -21.63 -2.44
C ALA A 228 -0.84 -22.53 -3.35
N ASP A 229 -1.40 -21.97 -4.42
CA ASP A 229 -2.03 -22.75 -5.49
C ASP A 229 -1.21 -22.65 -6.78
N ALA A 230 -1.32 -23.69 -7.62
CA ALA A 230 -0.48 -23.83 -8.81
C ALA A 230 -0.64 -22.68 -9.82
N PHE A 231 -1.83 -22.06 -9.88
CA PHE A 231 -2.08 -20.93 -10.77
C PHE A 231 -1.34 -19.67 -10.30
N GLY A 232 -1.44 -19.34 -9.02
CA GLY A 232 -0.77 -18.19 -8.42
C GLY A 232 0.75 -18.25 -8.55
N VAL A 233 1.35 -19.43 -8.35
CA VAL A 233 2.80 -19.64 -8.51
C VAL A 233 3.25 -19.43 -9.96
N ARG A 234 2.55 -20.02 -10.93
CA ARG A 234 2.86 -19.83 -12.36
C ARG A 234 2.83 -18.36 -12.77
N MET A 235 1.83 -17.60 -12.29
CA MET A 235 1.75 -16.17 -12.55
C MET A 235 2.93 -15.38 -11.97
N ALA A 236 3.37 -15.72 -10.75
CA ALA A 236 4.52 -15.06 -10.11
C ALA A 236 5.84 -15.33 -10.86
N GLN A 237 6.03 -16.54 -11.39
CA GLN A 237 7.22 -16.88 -12.17
C GLN A 237 7.34 -16.06 -13.46
N LEU A 238 6.22 -15.70 -14.10
CA LEU A 238 6.22 -14.95 -15.36
C LEU A 238 6.85 -13.54 -15.26
N VAL A 239 6.77 -12.91 -14.09
CA VAL A 239 7.26 -11.54 -13.85
C VAL A 239 8.57 -11.47 -13.07
N SER A 240 9.08 -12.62 -12.63
CA SER A 240 10.30 -12.74 -11.83
C SER A 240 11.58 -12.82 -12.68
N ARG A 241 11.61 -12.28 -13.90
CA ARG A 241 12.73 -12.39 -14.87
C ARG A 241 14.06 -11.70 -14.44
N GLY A 242 14.20 -11.30 -13.18
CA GLY A 242 15.37 -10.65 -12.58
C GLY A 242 15.94 -11.42 -11.37
N LYS A 243 16.46 -10.71 -10.36
CA LYS A 243 16.88 -11.32 -9.08
C LYS A 243 15.72 -12.15 -8.52
N LYS A 244 15.98 -13.41 -8.15
CA LYS A 244 14.97 -14.34 -7.60
C LYS A 244 14.17 -13.64 -6.51
N PRO A 245 12.88 -13.31 -6.71
CA PRO A 245 12.08 -12.79 -5.61
C PRO A 245 11.88 -13.92 -4.61
N GLY A 246 12.00 -13.60 -3.32
CA GLY A 246 11.61 -14.52 -2.27
C GLY A 246 10.12 -14.83 -2.42
N LEU A 247 9.79 -16.10 -2.63
CA LEU A 247 8.42 -16.59 -2.62
C LEU A 247 8.04 -16.89 -1.17
N THR A 248 6.97 -16.28 -0.67
CA THR A 248 6.38 -16.62 0.64
C THR A 248 5.08 -17.37 0.40
N LEU A 249 5.07 -18.65 0.74
CA LEU A 249 3.88 -19.49 0.71
C LEU A 249 3.26 -19.58 2.11
N ALA A 250 1.94 -19.56 2.14
CA ALA A 250 1.15 -19.47 3.36
C ALA A 250 0.17 -20.66 3.43
N PRO A 251 0.60 -21.83 3.97
CA PRO A 251 -0.24 -23.02 4.13
C PRO A 251 -1.19 -22.94 5.34
N GLU A 252 -0.85 -22.13 6.34
CA GLU A 252 -1.56 -21.77 7.58
C GLU A 252 -1.79 -22.91 8.57
N ALA A 253 -2.00 -24.12 8.09
CA ALA A 253 -2.11 -25.30 8.91
C ALA A 253 -1.45 -26.51 8.23
N GLY A 254 -0.86 -27.37 9.05
CA GLY A 254 -0.07 -28.52 8.60
C GLY A 254 -0.89 -29.72 8.11
N THR A 255 -2.20 -29.78 8.38
CA THR A 255 -3.08 -30.87 7.93
C THR A 255 -4.23 -30.33 7.10
N GLN A 256 -4.74 -31.13 6.16
CA GLN A 256 -5.91 -30.76 5.35
C GLN A 256 -7.12 -30.43 6.24
N ARG A 257 -7.40 -31.29 7.22
CA ARG A 257 -8.50 -31.09 8.18
C ARG A 257 -8.44 -29.72 8.85
N MET A 258 -7.26 -29.27 9.29
CA MET A 258 -7.14 -27.95 9.92
C MET A 258 -7.35 -26.81 8.93
N ARG A 259 -6.84 -26.94 7.70
CA ARG A 259 -7.08 -25.95 6.63
C ARG A 259 -8.59 -25.81 6.35
N ASP A 260 -9.32 -26.91 6.29
CA ASP A 260 -10.78 -26.90 6.12
C ASP A 260 -11.50 -26.24 7.31
N VAL A 261 -11.09 -26.55 8.55
CA VAL A 261 -11.64 -25.94 9.78
C VAL A 261 -11.43 -24.43 9.82
N ILE A 262 -10.33 -23.91 9.30
CA ILE A 262 -10.09 -22.46 9.25
C ILE A 262 -10.59 -21.82 7.95
N ASN A 263 -11.29 -22.58 7.10
CA ASN A 263 -11.76 -22.15 5.78
C ASN A 263 -10.63 -21.63 4.86
N LYS A 264 -9.46 -22.27 4.94
CA LYS A 264 -8.34 -22.06 4.04
C LYS A 264 -8.46 -23.06 2.90
N ASN A 265 -8.99 -22.60 1.77
CA ASN A 265 -9.34 -23.43 0.62
C ASN A 265 -8.11 -23.87 -0.23
N VAL A 266 -7.06 -24.40 0.41
CA VAL A 266 -5.82 -24.90 -0.22
C VAL A 266 -5.69 -26.38 0.13
N THR A 267 -5.52 -27.23 -0.87
CA THR A 267 -5.37 -28.68 -0.67
C THR A 267 -3.93 -29.06 -0.33
N GLU A 268 -3.70 -30.29 0.12
CA GLU A 268 -2.35 -30.81 0.29
C GLU A 268 -1.61 -30.93 -1.04
N ASP A 269 -2.30 -31.37 -2.08
CA ASP A 269 -1.76 -31.45 -3.44
C ASP A 269 -1.36 -30.08 -3.98
N ASP A 270 -2.15 -29.03 -3.69
CA ASP A 270 -1.80 -27.65 -4.06
C ASP A 270 -0.46 -27.24 -3.43
N LEU A 271 -0.21 -27.63 -2.17
CA LEU A 271 1.03 -27.32 -1.46
C LEU A 271 2.23 -28.14 -1.97
N LEU A 272 2.01 -29.42 -2.29
CA LEU A 272 3.06 -30.31 -2.79
C LEU A 272 3.44 -30.01 -4.25
N ALA A 273 2.52 -29.44 -5.03
CA ALA A 273 2.74 -29.04 -6.42
C ALA A 273 3.22 -27.58 -6.59
N ALA A 274 3.30 -26.81 -5.51
CA ALA A 274 3.65 -25.38 -5.50
C ALA A 274 5.15 -25.08 -5.66
#